data_AF-A0A9E6DZW4-F1
#
_entry.id   AF-A0A9E6DZW4-F1
#
_cell.length_a   1.000
_cell.length_b   1.000
_cell.length_c   1.000
_cell.angle_alpha   90.00
_cell.angle_beta   90.00
_cell.angle_gamma   90.00
#
_symmetry.space_group_name_H-M   'P 1'
#
loop_
_entity.id
_entity.type
_entity.pdbx_description
1 polymer ?
#
loop_
_entity_poly.entity_id
_entity_poly.type
_entity_poly.pdbx_seq_one_letter_code
_entity_poly.pdbx_strand_id
1 'polypeptide(L)'
;MKIFKPYFLSIAALIFISIPTSAKTDPLANILDYQPKCIIETLSPITIDIPTQDYVDMGVPEESQAFKQALHTLRVKATQQGADAISLTSVRNHIMHATKQVSVNYTNSSTQHKRINTRLTTHLEAELFKLCLHDKSLSKQRSKYNSQGYRIETISYSYTMTLPEDQSPASLAKKKLVPAPHISLKTGAYGIELGMATEQVSDRLGPPSIEVNLDNNETSWGYGRSLWFIFSNNRVIEINSRTPTLTVYGKNLIEPRDGFDDIRWLVNGAVPQNATLSDALIELPQARKLVDERILHISNQAAKLQLSFEIFHPKNLSEPVSLLTEYQLRLQSNKGANQKRYASITPTESQLSALFSLLSLSQVNKPSLSQLQQIYP
;
A
#
# COMPACT_ATOMS: atom_id res chain seq x y z
N MET A 1 -85.95 72.59 37.29
CA MET A 1 -86.24 71.16 37.51
C MET A 1 -86.50 70.52 36.14
N LYS A 2 -85.88 69.34 35.89
CA LYS A 2 -85.86 68.54 34.65
C LYS A 2 -84.93 69.06 33.53
N ILE A 3 -83.77 68.40 33.45
CA ILE A 3 -82.73 68.47 32.43
C ILE A 3 -83.12 67.52 31.29
N PHE A 4 -83.19 68.01 30.05
CA PHE A 4 -83.34 67.21 28.83
C PHE A 4 -82.00 67.19 28.09
N LYS A 5 -81.46 65.99 27.84
CA LYS A 5 -80.27 65.72 27.03
C LYS A 5 -80.65 65.55 25.55
N PRO A 6 -79.89 66.11 24.59
CA PRO A 6 -80.03 65.79 23.18
C PRO A 6 -79.21 64.54 22.81
N TYR A 7 -79.78 63.69 21.96
CA TYR A 7 -79.13 62.53 21.34
C TYR A 7 -78.32 62.98 20.12
N PHE A 8 -77.02 62.68 20.11
CA PHE A 8 -76.17 62.73 18.93
C PHE A 8 -76.32 61.42 18.15
N LEU A 9 -76.81 61.50 16.90
CA LEU A 9 -76.65 60.44 15.91
C LEU A 9 -75.20 60.41 15.44
N SER A 10 -74.50 59.29 15.63
CA SER A 10 -73.17 59.03 15.08
C SER A 10 -73.29 58.01 13.96
N ILE A 11 -72.88 58.42 12.76
CA ILE A 11 -72.84 57.62 11.53
C ILE A 11 -71.58 56.75 11.58
N ALA A 12 -71.74 55.43 11.71
CA ALA A 12 -70.63 54.49 11.62
C ALA A 12 -70.36 54.13 10.16
N ALA A 13 -69.26 54.65 9.61
CA ALA A 13 -68.70 54.25 8.32
C ALA A 13 -67.92 52.93 8.48
N LEU A 14 -68.39 51.86 7.82
CA LEU A 14 -67.65 50.60 7.70
C LEU A 14 -66.52 50.76 6.68
N ILE A 15 -65.28 50.82 7.15
CA ILE A 15 -64.07 50.74 6.33
C ILE A 15 -63.74 49.25 6.14
N PHE A 16 -63.92 48.72 4.94
CA PHE A 16 -63.36 47.43 4.53
C PHE A 16 -61.85 47.58 4.39
N ILE A 17 -61.10 47.06 5.37
CA ILE A 17 -59.64 46.94 5.30
C ILE A 17 -59.32 45.69 4.48
N SER A 18 -58.96 45.87 3.21
CA SER A 18 -58.41 44.82 2.36
C SER A 18 -57.00 44.48 2.84
N ILE A 19 -56.84 43.43 3.64
CA ILE A 19 -55.51 42.91 4.00
C ILE A 19 -54.94 42.21 2.76
N PRO A 20 -53.79 42.64 2.21
CA PRO A 20 -53.13 41.88 1.15
C PRO A 20 -52.57 40.60 1.75
N THR A 21 -53.23 39.47 1.52
CA THR A 21 -52.63 38.15 1.70
C THR A 21 -51.52 37.98 0.66
N SER A 22 -50.27 38.23 1.08
CA SER A 22 -49.10 37.73 0.37
C SER A 22 -49.15 36.20 0.39
N ALA A 23 -49.69 35.62 -0.68
CA ALA A 23 -49.60 34.19 -0.93
C ALA A 23 -48.12 33.83 -1.02
N LYS A 24 -47.61 33.18 0.03
CA LYS A 24 -46.28 32.58 0.02
C LYS A 24 -46.32 31.49 -1.04
N THR A 25 -45.67 31.71 -2.17
CA THR A 25 -45.59 30.72 -3.25
C THR A 25 -44.88 29.51 -2.68
N ASP A 26 -45.62 28.43 -2.47
CA ASP A 26 -45.05 27.19 -1.99
C ASP A 26 -43.95 26.73 -2.96
N PRO A 27 -42.76 26.35 -2.44
CA PRO A 27 -41.66 25.94 -3.29
C PRO A 27 -42.06 24.71 -4.09
N LEU A 28 -41.83 24.76 -5.41
CA LEU A 28 -42.16 23.65 -6.30
C LEU A 28 -41.36 22.38 -5.94
N ALA A 29 -42.01 21.22 -6.01
CA ALA A 29 -41.41 19.92 -5.74
C ALA A 29 -40.07 19.77 -6.46
N ASN A 30 -39.04 19.31 -5.76
CA ASN A 30 -37.69 19.20 -6.32
C ASN A 30 -37.48 17.88 -7.05
N ILE A 31 -36.85 17.92 -8.23
CA ILE A 31 -36.43 16.70 -8.94
C ILE A 31 -35.11 16.22 -8.34
N LEU A 32 -35.04 14.96 -7.96
CA LEU A 32 -33.91 14.40 -7.23
C LEU A 32 -32.92 13.67 -8.14
N ASP A 33 -31.63 13.93 -7.93
CA ASP A 33 -30.52 13.16 -8.53
C ASP A 33 -30.17 11.89 -7.71
N TYR A 34 -30.61 11.85 -6.45
CA TYR A 34 -30.36 10.80 -5.48
C TYR A 34 -31.62 10.54 -4.65
N GLN A 35 -31.86 9.29 -4.25
CA GLN A 35 -33.02 8.93 -3.45
C GLN A 35 -32.97 9.60 -2.07
N PRO A 36 -34.10 10.10 -1.52
CA PRO A 36 -34.12 10.72 -0.20
C PRO A 36 -33.83 9.68 0.88
N LYS A 37 -33.18 10.09 1.99
CA LYS A 37 -32.94 9.18 3.12
C LYS A 37 -34.20 8.93 3.96
N CYS A 38 -35.10 9.90 4.01
CA CYS A 38 -36.28 9.88 4.85
C CYS A 38 -37.51 10.30 4.04
N ILE A 39 -38.46 9.37 3.92
CA ILE A 39 -39.74 9.54 3.21
C ILE A 39 -40.84 9.39 4.26
N ILE A 40 -41.69 10.41 4.42
CA ILE A 40 -42.92 10.31 5.24
C ILE A 40 -43.92 9.44 4.50
N GLU A 41 -44.15 9.76 3.22
CA GLU A 41 -45.18 9.16 2.40
C GLU A 41 -44.72 9.13 0.95
N THR A 42 -44.98 8.01 0.27
CA THR A 42 -44.85 7.88 -1.18
C THR A 42 -46.24 8.05 -1.77
N LEU A 43 -46.41 9.08 -2.60
CA LEU A 43 -47.69 9.39 -3.23
C LEU A 43 -47.84 8.62 -4.55
N SER A 44 -49.07 8.54 -5.06
CA SER A 44 -49.37 7.86 -6.34
C SER A 44 -48.51 8.45 -7.47
N PRO A 45 -47.87 7.62 -8.31
CA PRO A 45 -47.00 8.09 -9.39
C PRO A 45 -47.74 8.96 -10.39
N ILE A 46 -47.00 9.87 -11.04
CA ILE A 46 -47.54 10.79 -12.03
C ILE A 46 -46.92 10.54 -13.40
N THR A 47 -47.77 10.56 -14.42
CA THR A 47 -47.37 10.47 -15.82
C THR A 47 -47.92 11.68 -16.56
N ILE A 48 -47.08 12.32 -17.37
CA ILE A 48 -47.51 13.42 -18.25
C ILE A 48 -46.95 13.25 -19.66
N ASP A 49 -47.77 13.63 -20.64
CA ASP A 49 -47.39 13.76 -22.04
C ASP A 49 -47.59 15.21 -22.46
N ILE A 50 -46.51 15.87 -22.88
CA ILE A 50 -46.54 17.28 -23.28
C ILE A 50 -46.13 17.39 -24.75
N PRO A 51 -47.09 17.68 -25.65
CA PRO A 51 -46.77 17.96 -27.03
C PRO A 51 -46.40 19.43 -27.24
N THR A 52 -45.32 19.67 -27.98
CA THR A 52 -44.89 20.98 -28.46
C THR A 52 -44.95 21.01 -29.98
N GLN A 53 -45.77 21.91 -30.53
CA GLN A 53 -45.84 22.17 -31.96
C GLN A 53 -44.73 23.11 -32.41
N ASP A 54 -44.43 23.10 -33.71
CA ASP A 54 -43.40 23.93 -34.33
C ASP A 54 -42.03 23.82 -33.62
N TYR A 55 -41.69 22.59 -33.19
CA TYR A 55 -40.42 22.30 -32.53
C TYR A 55 -39.27 22.51 -33.52
N VAL A 56 -38.38 23.45 -33.22
CA VAL A 56 -37.17 23.69 -33.99
C VAL A 56 -36.08 22.78 -33.42
N ASP A 57 -35.54 21.90 -34.26
CA ASP A 57 -34.48 20.98 -33.86
C ASP A 57 -33.19 21.77 -33.59
N MET A 58 -32.83 21.88 -32.31
CA MET A 58 -31.64 22.59 -31.83
C MET A 58 -30.59 21.65 -31.22
N GLY A 59 -30.78 20.32 -31.29
CA GLY A 59 -29.90 19.33 -30.66
C GLY A 59 -30.65 18.31 -29.78
N VAL A 60 -30.04 17.92 -28.67
CA VAL A 60 -30.58 16.89 -27.76
C VAL A 60 -31.92 17.37 -27.16
N PRO A 61 -33.04 16.62 -27.27
CA PRO A 61 -34.36 17.09 -26.83
C PRO A 61 -34.42 17.55 -25.36
N GLU A 62 -33.65 16.90 -24.48
CA GLU A 62 -33.51 17.20 -23.05
C GLU A 62 -32.95 18.61 -22.79
N GLU A 63 -32.26 19.23 -23.76
CA GLU A 63 -31.72 20.59 -23.66
C GLU A 63 -32.72 21.67 -24.11
N SER A 64 -33.80 21.25 -24.77
CA SER A 64 -34.78 22.17 -25.36
C SER A 64 -35.59 22.93 -24.30
N GLN A 65 -36.05 24.13 -24.66
CA GLN A 65 -36.94 24.90 -23.80
C GLN A 65 -38.28 24.18 -23.59
N ALA A 66 -38.75 23.43 -24.58
CA ALA A 66 -39.94 22.59 -24.51
C ALA A 66 -39.81 21.54 -23.40
N PHE A 67 -38.66 20.87 -23.32
CA PHE A 67 -38.39 19.89 -22.28
C PHE A 67 -38.30 20.51 -20.88
N LYS A 68 -37.64 21.67 -20.75
CA LYS A 68 -37.59 22.43 -19.47
C LYS A 68 -39.00 22.83 -19.00
N GLN A 69 -39.87 23.24 -19.93
CA GLN A 69 -41.27 23.52 -19.64
C GLN A 69 -42.01 22.25 -19.21
N ALA A 70 -41.73 21.11 -19.85
CA ALA A 70 -42.34 19.84 -19.46
C ALA A 70 -41.95 19.42 -18.03
N LEU A 71 -40.67 19.53 -17.67
CA LEU A 71 -40.20 19.31 -16.28
C LEU A 71 -40.85 20.29 -15.31
N HIS A 72 -41.00 21.56 -15.69
CA HIS A 72 -41.68 22.55 -14.84
C HIS A 72 -43.15 22.19 -14.61
N THR A 73 -43.89 21.80 -15.66
CA THR A 73 -45.28 21.36 -15.54
C THR A 73 -45.40 20.11 -14.67
N LEU A 74 -44.45 19.17 -14.78
CA LEU A 74 -44.37 18.01 -13.90
C LEU A 74 -44.26 18.42 -12.44
N ARG A 75 -43.33 19.33 -12.12
CA ARG A 75 -43.12 19.84 -10.76
C ARG A 75 -44.37 20.53 -10.21
N VAL A 76 -45.04 21.36 -11.02
CA VAL A 76 -46.29 22.03 -10.63
C VAL A 76 -47.37 21.01 -10.27
N LYS A 77 -47.59 20.01 -11.12
CA LYS A 77 -48.60 18.96 -10.85
C LYS A 77 -48.23 18.11 -9.63
N ALA A 78 -46.95 17.81 -9.45
CA ALA A 78 -46.45 17.10 -8.29
C ALA A 78 -46.68 17.87 -6.98
N THR A 79 -46.37 19.17 -6.96
CA THR A 79 -46.65 20.04 -5.80
C THR A 79 -48.15 20.08 -5.51
N GLN A 80 -49.00 20.16 -6.54
CA GLN A 80 -50.47 20.15 -6.37
C GLN A 80 -50.98 18.84 -5.75
N GLN A 81 -50.25 17.74 -5.92
CA GLN A 81 -50.53 16.46 -5.25
C GLN A 81 -49.93 16.35 -3.84
N GLY A 82 -49.25 17.40 -3.35
CA GLY A 82 -48.66 17.45 -2.02
C GLY A 82 -47.25 16.86 -1.93
N ALA A 83 -46.57 16.66 -3.05
CA ALA A 83 -45.19 16.18 -3.06
C ALA A 83 -44.19 17.29 -2.74
N ASP A 84 -43.18 16.97 -1.94
CA ASP A 84 -42.02 17.84 -1.69
C ASP A 84 -40.89 17.58 -2.69
N ALA A 85 -40.81 16.35 -3.19
CA ALA A 85 -39.78 15.93 -4.14
C ALA A 85 -40.30 14.86 -5.09
N ILE A 86 -39.64 14.74 -6.24
CA ILE A 86 -39.94 13.75 -7.28
C ILE A 86 -38.67 13.05 -7.76
N SER A 87 -38.80 11.75 -8.07
CA SER A 87 -37.75 10.98 -8.76
C SER A 87 -38.27 10.52 -10.10
N LEU A 88 -37.61 10.95 -11.17
CA LEU A 88 -37.94 10.55 -12.54
C LEU A 88 -37.66 9.06 -12.74
N THR A 89 -38.65 8.32 -13.26
CA THR A 89 -38.59 6.88 -13.52
C THR A 89 -38.57 6.55 -15.02
N SER A 90 -39.10 7.45 -15.85
CA SER A 90 -39.09 7.36 -17.30
C SER A 90 -39.04 8.76 -17.92
N VAL A 91 -38.13 8.93 -18.88
CA VAL A 91 -38.05 10.12 -19.73
C VAL A 91 -37.98 9.62 -21.16
N ARG A 92 -38.95 9.99 -22.00
CA ARG A 92 -38.98 9.64 -23.42
C ARG A 92 -39.36 10.85 -24.24
N ASN A 93 -38.60 11.09 -25.30
CA ASN A 93 -38.84 12.17 -26.25
C ASN A 93 -39.13 11.57 -27.62
N HIS A 94 -40.29 11.88 -28.19
CA HIS A 94 -40.67 11.45 -29.54
C HIS A 94 -40.80 12.68 -30.45
N ILE A 95 -39.97 12.74 -31.48
CA ILE A 95 -40.07 13.76 -32.53
C ILE A 95 -40.85 13.18 -33.71
N MET A 96 -41.87 13.91 -34.17
CA MET A 96 -42.65 13.59 -35.37
C MET A 96 -42.49 14.71 -36.39
N HIS A 97 -42.23 14.35 -37.64
CA HIS A 97 -42.22 15.30 -38.76
C HIS A 97 -43.47 15.10 -39.61
N ALA A 98 -44.25 16.16 -39.80
CA ALA A 98 -45.41 16.17 -40.69
C ALA A 98 -45.19 17.20 -41.79
N THR A 99 -45.29 16.79 -43.05
CA THR A 99 -45.25 17.72 -44.19
C THR A 99 -46.68 18.06 -44.61
N LYS A 100 -47.04 19.35 -44.56
CA LYS A 100 -48.32 19.84 -45.06
C LYS A 100 -48.09 20.68 -46.32
N GLN A 101 -48.81 20.39 -47.39
CA GLN A 101 -48.88 21.28 -48.55
C GLN A 101 -49.78 22.47 -48.20
N VAL A 102 -49.26 23.68 -48.33
CA VAL A 102 -49.99 24.93 -48.13
C VAL A 102 -50.07 25.65 -49.46
N SER A 103 -51.29 25.88 -49.95
CA SER A 103 -51.52 26.72 -51.14
C SER A 103 -51.49 28.18 -50.70
N VAL A 104 -50.64 28.98 -51.33
CA VAL A 104 -50.65 30.44 -51.17
C VAL A 104 -51.28 31.01 -52.44
N ASN A 105 -52.41 31.71 -52.30
CA ASN A 105 -53.08 32.37 -53.41
C ASN A 105 -52.54 33.79 -53.53
N TYR A 106 -51.79 34.05 -54.59
CA TYR A 106 -51.50 35.40 -55.05
C TYR A 106 -52.57 35.84 -56.04
N THR A 107 -52.72 37.16 -56.25
CA THR A 107 -53.80 37.80 -57.01
C THR A 107 -54.03 37.24 -58.42
N ASN A 108 -53.11 36.47 -59.01
CA ASN A 108 -53.29 35.75 -60.28
C ASN A 108 -52.59 34.36 -60.37
N SER A 109 -52.13 33.77 -59.25
CA SER A 109 -51.52 32.42 -59.27
C SER A 109 -51.58 31.71 -57.91
N SER A 110 -51.76 30.39 -57.93
CA SER A 110 -51.65 29.52 -56.75
C SER A 110 -50.31 28.78 -56.81
N THR A 111 -49.46 28.99 -55.81
CA THR A 111 -48.23 28.21 -55.62
C THR A 111 -48.36 27.31 -54.39
N GLN A 112 -48.04 26.02 -54.57
CA GLN A 112 -48.00 25.07 -53.47
C GLN A 112 -46.64 25.09 -52.79
N HIS A 113 -46.61 25.46 -51.51
CA HIS A 113 -45.43 25.38 -50.67
C HIS A 113 -45.51 24.18 -49.72
N LYS A 114 -44.42 23.42 -49.59
CA LYS A 114 -44.31 22.38 -48.57
C LYS A 114 -43.89 23.03 -47.26
N ARG A 115 -44.75 22.98 -46.24
CA ARG A 115 -44.41 23.37 -44.87
C ARG A 115 -44.13 22.11 -44.06
N ILE A 116 -42.93 22.03 -43.48
CA ILE A 116 -42.57 20.98 -42.53
C ILE A 116 -42.96 21.47 -41.14
N ASN A 117 -43.87 20.74 -40.48
CA ASN A 117 -44.19 20.96 -39.08
C ASN A 117 -43.56 19.82 -38.28
N THR A 118 -42.67 20.17 -37.35
CA THR A 118 -42.09 19.21 -36.42
C THR A 118 -42.82 19.33 -35.08
N ARG A 119 -43.17 18.19 -34.49
CA ARG A 119 -43.79 18.08 -33.17
C ARG A 119 -42.90 17.26 -32.27
N LEU A 120 -42.53 17.80 -31.12
CA LEU A 120 -41.92 17.04 -30.03
C LEU A 120 -43.03 16.61 -29.08
N THR A 121 -43.04 15.35 -28.65
CA THR A 121 -43.87 14.88 -27.54
C THR A 121 -42.94 14.36 -26.45
N THR A 122 -42.95 15.04 -25.30
CA THR A 122 -42.16 14.67 -24.12
C THR A 122 -43.04 13.91 -23.15
N HIS A 123 -42.66 12.67 -22.88
CA HIS A 123 -43.30 11.77 -21.92
C HIS A 123 -42.43 11.68 -20.66
N LEU A 124 -43.01 11.98 -19.51
CA LEU A 124 -42.34 11.95 -18.21
C LEU A 124 -43.16 11.13 -17.21
N GLU A 125 -42.49 10.21 -16.54
CA GLU A 125 -43.03 9.48 -15.39
C GLU A 125 -42.16 9.76 -14.16
N ALA A 126 -42.81 9.99 -13.01
CA ALA A 126 -42.13 10.24 -11.76
C ALA A 126 -42.84 9.59 -10.57
N GLU A 127 -42.04 9.13 -9.62
CA GLU A 127 -42.46 8.84 -8.26
C GLU A 127 -42.45 10.13 -7.44
N LEU A 128 -43.41 10.27 -6.53
CA LEU A 128 -43.63 11.46 -5.73
C LEU A 128 -43.43 11.15 -4.26
N PHE A 129 -42.69 12.01 -3.57
CA PHE A 129 -42.34 11.81 -2.18
C PHE A 129 -42.71 13.04 -1.34
N LYS A 130 -43.30 12.77 -0.18
CA LYS A 130 -43.39 13.72 0.92
C LYS A 130 -42.22 13.48 1.87
N LEU A 131 -41.38 14.48 2.06
CA LEU A 131 -40.12 14.34 2.78
C LEU A 131 -40.30 14.60 4.28
N CYS A 132 -39.42 14.03 5.09
CA CYS A 132 -39.40 14.28 6.53
C CYS A 132 -39.11 15.76 6.83
N LEU A 133 -39.87 16.35 7.76
CA LEU A 133 -39.73 17.76 8.15
C LEU A 133 -38.30 18.10 8.63
N HIS A 134 -37.65 17.16 9.32
CA HIS A 134 -36.34 17.35 9.95
C HIS A 134 -35.16 16.73 9.18
N ASP A 135 -35.42 15.93 8.14
CA ASP A 135 -34.38 15.31 7.32
C ASP A 135 -34.78 15.30 5.84
N LYS A 136 -34.22 16.27 5.09
CA LYS A 136 -34.33 16.36 3.64
C LYS A 136 -33.04 15.92 2.94
N SER A 137 -32.16 15.21 3.63
CA SER A 137 -30.88 14.76 3.07
C SER A 137 -31.08 13.61 2.09
N LEU A 138 -30.21 13.56 1.07
CA LEU A 138 -30.23 12.54 0.03
C LEU A 138 -29.26 11.40 0.38
N SER A 139 -29.62 10.18 -0.03
CA SER A 139 -28.82 8.97 0.12
C SER A 139 -27.68 8.91 -0.91
N LYS A 140 -26.85 7.87 -0.84
CA LYS A 140 -25.84 7.58 -1.88
C LYS A 140 -26.45 6.88 -3.11
N GLN A 141 -27.70 6.42 -3.02
CA GLN A 141 -28.37 5.73 -4.11
C GLN A 141 -28.84 6.76 -5.13
N ARG A 142 -28.32 6.68 -6.36
CA ARG A 142 -28.71 7.58 -7.45
C ARG A 142 -30.13 7.26 -7.94
N SER A 143 -30.85 8.30 -8.37
CA SER A 143 -32.08 8.13 -9.14
C SER A 143 -31.75 7.63 -10.54
N LYS A 144 -32.75 7.13 -11.28
CA LYS A 144 -32.57 6.63 -12.63
C LYS A 144 -32.28 7.74 -13.64
N TYR A 145 -32.84 8.93 -13.39
CA TYR A 145 -32.58 10.13 -14.17
C TYR A 145 -32.30 11.30 -13.22
N ASN A 146 -31.38 12.19 -13.62
CA ASN A 146 -31.08 13.38 -12.86
C ASN A 146 -32.19 14.45 -12.99
N SER A 147 -32.02 15.56 -12.27
CA SER A 147 -32.91 16.71 -12.22
C SER A 147 -33.07 17.43 -13.56
N GLN A 148 -32.16 17.20 -14.49
CA GLN A 148 -32.22 17.68 -15.87
C GLN A 148 -32.78 16.65 -16.85
N GLY A 149 -33.21 15.47 -16.39
CA GLY A 149 -33.84 14.43 -17.22
C GLY A 149 -32.87 13.49 -17.94
N TYR A 150 -31.56 13.57 -17.68
CA TYR A 150 -30.58 12.63 -18.25
C TYR A 150 -30.52 11.35 -17.44
N ARG A 151 -30.44 10.22 -18.15
CA ARG A 151 -30.30 8.90 -17.55
C ARG A 151 -28.93 8.75 -16.88
N ILE A 152 -28.92 8.30 -15.63
CA ILE A 152 -27.69 8.05 -14.86
C ILE A 152 -27.27 6.59 -15.06
N GLU A 153 -26.14 6.36 -15.73
CA GLU A 153 -25.52 5.04 -15.85
C GLU A 153 -24.43 4.86 -14.77
N THR A 154 -24.32 3.65 -14.21
CA THR A 154 -23.27 3.32 -13.23
C THR A 154 -22.31 2.30 -13.84
N ILE A 155 -21.02 2.64 -13.90
CA ILE A 155 -19.97 1.75 -14.38
C ILE A 155 -19.18 1.25 -13.17
N SER A 156 -19.18 -0.06 -12.93
CA SER A 156 -18.34 -0.71 -11.92
C SER A 156 -17.21 -1.48 -12.58
N TYR A 157 -15.97 -1.24 -12.15
CA TYR A 157 -14.80 -2.02 -12.57
C TYR A 157 -14.21 -2.75 -11.36
N SER A 158 -13.69 -3.94 -11.60
CA SER A 158 -12.86 -4.68 -10.66
C SER A 158 -11.56 -5.05 -11.36
N TYR A 159 -10.45 -4.99 -10.64
CA TYR A 159 -9.15 -5.40 -11.16
C TYR A 159 -8.41 -6.22 -10.11
N THR A 160 -7.59 -7.15 -10.59
CA THR A 160 -6.74 -8.00 -9.75
C THR A 160 -5.30 -7.70 -10.14
N MET A 161 -4.46 -7.32 -9.17
CA MET A 161 -3.03 -7.11 -9.40
C MET A 161 -2.25 -8.22 -8.72
N THR A 162 -1.35 -8.86 -9.47
CA THR A 162 -0.30 -9.71 -8.91
C THR A 162 0.90 -8.85 -8.56
N LEU A 163 1.29 -8.84 -7.28
CA LEU A 163 2.50 -8.17 -6.84
C LEU A 163 3.73 -8.92 -7.39
N PRO A 164 4.77 -8.20 -7.84
CA PRO A 164 6.01 -8.84 -8.26
C PRO A 164 6.63 -9.60 -7.08
N GLU A 165 7.18 -10.77 -7.37
CA GLU A 165 7.85 -11.60 -6.37
C GLU A 165 9.11 -10.87 -5.87
N ASP A 166 9.27 -10.74 -4.55
CA ASP A 166 10.44 -10.09 -3.96
C ASP A 166 11.71 -10.93 -4.20
N GLN A 167 12.61 -10.38 -5.02
CA GLN A 167 13.91 -10.96 -5.38
C GLN A 167 15.07 -10.38 -4.57
N SER A 168 14.80 -9.67 -3.47
CA SER A 168 15.86 -9.16 -2.60
C SER A 168 16.74 -10.32 -2.07
N PRO A 169 18.05 -10.10 -1.85
CA PRO A 169 18.93 -11.12 -1.27
C PRO A 169 18.39 -11.70 0.04
N ALA A 170 17.76 -10.86 0.88
CA ALA A 170 17.11 -11.29 2.11
C ALA A 170 15.95 -12.27 1.87
N SER A 171 15.09 -12.00 0.89
CA SER A 171 13.98 -12.88 0.53
C SER A 171 14.45 -14.18 -0.14
N LEU A 172 15.49 -14.12 -0.97
CA LEU A 172 16.13 -15.32 -1.53
C LEU A 172 16.79 -16.18 -0.43
N ALA A 173 17.44 -15.54 0.54
CA ALA A 173 18.06 -16.19 1.69
C ALA A 173 17.04 -16.92 2.58
N LYS A 174 15.86 -16.32 2.82
CA LYS A 174 14.77 -16.93 3.61
C LYS A 174 14.18 -18.19 2.98
N LYS A 175 14.23 -18.31 1.64
CA LYS A 175 13.72 -19.49 0.91
C LYS A 175 14.66 -20.70 1.01
N LYS A 176 15.90 -20.52 1.47
CA LYS A 176 16.89 -21.60 1.54
C LYS A 176 16.84 -22.28 2.91
N LEU A 177 16.68 -23.60 2.88
CA LEU A 177 16.81 -24.43 4.08
C LEU A 177 18.29 -24.53 4.46
N VAL A 178 18.64 -24.01 5.63
CA VAL A 178 20.02 -24.06 6.13
C VAL A 178 20.38 -25.51 6.50
N PRO A 179 21.52 -26.04 6.01
CA PRO A 179 21.98 -27.38 6.36
C PRO A 179 22.27 -27.54 7.86
N ALA A 180 22.32 -28.79 8.33
CA ALA A 180 22.71 -29.08 9.71
C ALA A 180 24.09 -28.47 10.04
N PRO A 181 24.27 -27.90 11.25
CA PRO A 181 25.44 -27.12 11.65
C PRO A 181 26.62 -28.03 12.04
N HIS A 182 26.94 -29.01 11.20
CA HIS A 182 28.01 -29.96 11.45
C HIS A 182 29.31 -29.47 10.83
N ILE A 183 30.42 -29.66 11.56
CA ILE A 183 31.78 -29.36 11.12
C ILE A 183 32.59 -30.64 11.12
N SER A 184 33.20 -30.99 9.99
CA SER A 184 34.18 -32.06 9.94
C SER A 184 35.23 -31.80 8.86
N LEU A 185 36.35 -32.50 8.93
CA LEU A 185 37.36 -32.47 7.87
C LEU A 185 36.82 -33.01 6.53
N LYS A 186 35.79 -33.88 6.55
CA LYS A 186 35.28 -34.56 5.36
C LYS A 186 34.16 -33.78 4.67
N THR A 187 33.22 -33.27 5.45
CA THR A 187 31.99 -32.60 4.96
C THR A 187 32.07 -31.08 5.05
N GLY A 188 33.20 -30.56 5.54
CA GLY A 188 33.38 -29.16 5.87
C GLY A 188 32.38 -28.66 6.92
N ALA A 189 31.89 -27.43 6.77
CA ALA A 189 30.93 -26.82 7.69
C ALA A 189 29.61 -26.53 6.97
N TYR A 190 28.48 -26.88 7.57
CA TYR A 190 27.14 -26.70 6.96
C TYR A 190 27.03 -27.36 5.57
N GLY A 191 27.76 -28.46 5.37
CA GLY A 191 27.83 -29.16 4.07
C GLY A 191 28.60 -28.43 2.98
N ILE A 192 29.36 -27.38 3.34
CA ILE A 192 30.28 -26.68 2.45
C ILE A 192 31.70 -27.17 2.71
N GLU A 193 32.30 -27.76 1.67
CA GLU A 193 33.63 -28.36 1.70
C GLU A 193 34.69 -27.35 1.24
N LEU A 194 35.92 -27.54 1.71
CA LEU A 194 37.08 -26.82 1.17
C LEU A 194 37.24 -27.17 -0.32
N GLY A 195 37.54 -26.17 -1.14
CA GLY A 195 37.68 -26.28 -2.61
C GLY A 195 36.37 -26.13 -3.38
N MET A 196 35.21 -26.10 -2.71
CA MET A 196 33.91 -25.86 -3.32
C MET A 196 33.86 -24.49 -4.01
N ALA A 197 33.21 -24.41 -5.17
CA ALA A 197 33.11 -23.17 -5.93
C ALA A 197 32.10 -22.19 -5.31
N THR A 198 32.31 -20.88 -5.50
CA THR A 198 31.41 -19.82 -5.03
C THR A 198 29.95 -20.03 -5.44
N GLU A 199 29.70 -20.48 -6.67
CA GLU A 199 28.33 -20.76 -7.16
C GLU A 199 27.68 -21.89 -6.37
N GLN A 200 28.43 -22.96 -6.07
CA GLN A 200 27.94 -24.10 -5.31
C GLN A 200 27.62 -23.71 -3.85
N VAL A 201 28.40 -22.81 -3.26
CA VAL A 201 28.11 -22.28 -1.92
C VAL A 201 26.83 -21.43 -1.94
N SER A 202 26.69 -20.54 -2.93
CA SER A 202 25.49 -19.70 -3.09
C SER A 202 24.23 -20.53 -3.36
N ASP A 203 24.32 -21.59 -4.16
CA ASP A 203 23.19 -22.48 -4.43
C ASP A 203 22.71 -23.19 -3.16
N ARG A 204 23.66 -23.56 -2.29
CA ARG A 204 23.39 -24.35 -1.09
C ARG A 204 22.96 -23.51 0.09
N LEU A 205 23.59 -22.37 0.32
CA LEU A 205 23.33 -21.50 1.47
C LEU A 205 22.51 -20.25 1.11
N GLY A 206 22.28 -19.98 -0.17
CA GLY A 206 21.73 -18.71 -0.65
C GLY A 206 22.79 -17.60 -0.70
N PRO A 207 22.35 -16.36 -0.95
CA PRO A 207 23.26 -15.22 -0.94
C PRO A 207 23.86 -15.02 0.46
N PRO A 208 25.12 -14.54 0.57
CA PRO A 208 25.72 -14.20 1.85
C PRO A 208 25.04 -12.99 2.48
N SER A 209 25.09 -12.89 3.81
CA SER A 209 24.64 -11.72 4.56
C SER A 209 25.56 -10.52 4.35
N ILE A 210 26.85 -10.77 4.11
CA ILE A 210 27.85 -9.77 3.81
C ILE A 210 28.96 -10.38 2.95
N GLU A 211 29.51 -9.57 2.04
CA GLU A 211 30.70 -9.88 1.27
C GLU A 211 31.75 -8.80 1.51
N VAL A 212 32.98 -9.23 1.82
CA VAL A 212 34.13 -8.35 2.06
C VAL A 212 35.27 -8.78 1.16
N ASN A 213 35.69 -7.90 0.27
CA ASN A 213 36.91 -8.10 -0.50
C ASN A 213 38.13 -8.00 0.42
N LEU A 214 38.98 -9.01 0.38
CA LEU A 214 40.25 -9.06 1.11
C LEU A 214 41.40 -8.70 0.15
N ASP A 215 42.59 -8.51 0.72
CA ASP A 215 43.80 -8.38 -0.09
C ASP A 215 44.08 -9.66 -0.90
N ASN A 216 44.86 -9.52 -1.98
CA ASN A 216 45.28 -10.65 -2.85
C ASN A 216 44.14 -11.32 -3.64
N ASN A 217 43.09 -10.58 -3.99
CA ASN A 217 41.98 -11.10 -4.81
C ASN A 217 41.21 -12.25 -4.11
N GLU A 218 41.20 -12.22 -2.78
CA GLU A 218 40.38 -13.09 -1.94
C GLU A 218 39.08 -12.39 -1.56
N THR A 219 38.03 -13.16 -1.28
CA THR A 219 36.75 -12.63 -0.78
C THR A 219 36.33 -13.39 0.47
N SER A 220 35.71 -12.67 1.41
CA SER A 220 35.15 -13.23 2.63
C SER A 220 33.63 -13.09 2.59
N TRP A 221 32.92 -14.21 2.66
CA TRP A 221 31.47 -14.22 2.74
C TRP A 221 31.03 -14.58 4.15
N GLY A 222 30.23 -13.71 4.75
CA GLY A 222 29.59 -13.94 6.04
C GLY A 222 28.15 -14.42 5.86
N TYR A 223 27.80 -15.52 6.51
CA TYR A 223 26.43 -16.03 6.62
C TYR A 223 25.98 -15.87 8.07
N GLY A 224 25.06 -14.93 8.31
CA GLY A 224 24.81 -14.43 9.65
C GLY A 224 26.07 -13.82 10.27
N ARG A 225 26.22 -13.92 11.60
CA ARG A 225 27.37 -13.34 12.32
C ARG A 225 28.43 -14.38 12.68
N SER A 226 28.16 -15.65 12.47
CA SER A 226 28.92 -16.76 13.07
C SER A 226 29.45 -17.79 12.08
N LEU A 227 29.24 -17.60 10.78
CA LEU A 227 29.79 -18.47 9.74
C LEU A 227 30.45 -17.64 8.65
N TRP A 228 31.72 -17.92 8.39
CA TRP A 228 32.54 -17.15 7.47
C TRP A 228 33.29 -18.09 6.52
N PHE A 229 33.22 -17.80 5.22
CA PHE A 229 33.96 -18.50 4.18
C PHE A 229 34.95 -17.54 3.55
N ILE A 230 36.19 -17.99 3.35
CA ILE A 230 37.18 -17.25 2.57
C ILE A 230 37.40 -17.98 1.26
N PHE A 231 37.35 -17.22 0.17
CA PHE A 231 37.54 -17.71 -1.18
C PHE A 231 38.82 -17.15 -1.79
N SER A 232 39.51 -18.00 -2.55
CA SER A 232 40.58 -17.61 -3.45
C SER A 232 40.33 -18.28 -4.79
N ASN A 233 40.41 -17.52 -5.89
CA ASN A 233 40.09 -18.01 -7.24
C ASN A 233 38.72 -18.72 -7.29
N ASN A 234 37.69 -18.11 -6.70
CA ASN A 234 36.33 -18.63 -6.60
C ASN A 234 36.19 -19.98 -5.88
N ARG A 235 37.14 -20.36 -5.03
CA ARG A 235 37.09 -21.61 -4.27
C ARG A 235 37.29 -21.39 -2.78
N VAL A 236 36.53 -22.10 -1.96
CA VAL A 236 36.65 -22.05 -0.50
C VAL A 236 38.04 -22.54 -0.07
N ILE A 237 38.83 -21.68 0.57
CA ILE A 237 40.14 -22.03 1.12
C ILE A 237 40.12 -22.15 2.65
N GLU A 238 39.13 -21.51 3.29
CA GLU A 238 39.00 -21.44 4.73
C GLU A 238 37.54 -21.24 5.16
N ILE A 239 37.17 -21.84 6.29
CA ILE A 239 35.86 -21.70 6.91
C ILE A 239 36.04 -21.45 8.41
N ASN A 240 35.41 -20.41 8.95
CA ASN A 240 35.55 -20.00 10.34
C ASN A 240 34.22 -19.72 11.02
N SER A 241 34.16 -19.97 12.33
CA SER A 241 33.06 -19.48 13.17
C SER A 241 33.18 -18.00 13.56
N ARG A 242 34.36 -17.41 13.32
CA ARG A 242 34.68 -16.03 13.66
C ARG A 242 35.26 -15.31 12.45
N THR A 243 34.79 -14.10 12.22
CA THR A 243 35.38 -13.19 11.24
C THR A 243 36.79 -12.79 11.68
N PRO A 244 37.80 -12.92 10.79
CA PRO A 244 39.13 -12.39 11.06
C PRO A 244 39.20 -10.86 10.94
N THR A 245 38.19 -10.19 10.36
CA THR A 245 38.32 -8.80 9.88
C THR A 245 37.34 -7.80 10.51
N LEU A 246 36.21 -8.24 11.08
CA LEU A 246 35.23 -7.31 11.67
C LEU A 246 35.32 -7.22 13.19
N THR A 247 35.16 -6.00 13.69
CA THR A 247 34.94 -5.75 15.12
C THR A 247 33.58 -6.28 15.56
N VAL A 248 33.36 -6.39 16.88
CA VAL A 248 32.05 -6.76 17.45
C VAL A 248 30.96 -5.80 16.96
N TYR A 249 31.26 -4.50 16.88
CA TYR A 249 30.33 -3.52 16.32
C TYR A 249 29.98 -3.82 14.86
N GLY A 250 30.99 -4.08 14.01
CA GLY A 250 30.77 -4.43 12.61
C GLY A 250 29.93 -5.70 12.44
N LYS A 251 30.12 -6.70 13.30
CA LYS A 251 29.28 -7.91 13.31
C LYS A 251 27.83 -7.60 13.66
N ASN A 252 27.57 -6.66 14.56
CA ASN A 252 26.21 -6.29 14.96
C ASN A 252 25.45 -5.48 13.91
N LEU A 253 26.13 -4.98 12.88
CA LEU A 253 25.49 -4.36 11.71
C LEU A 253 24.98 -5.40 10.71
N ILE A 254 25.41 -6.66 10.83
CA ILE A 254 24.92 -7.75 9.99
C ILE A 254 23.60 -8.22 10.60
N GLU A 255 22.54 -8.22 9.77
CA GLU A 255 21.23 -8.71 10.18
C GLU A 255 21.34 -10.19 10.61
N PRO A 256 20.79 -10.57 11.77
CA PRO A 256 20.75 -11.96 12.19
C PRO A 256 20.04 -12.83 11.16
N ARG A 257 20.54 -14.05 10.94
CA ARG A 257 19.97 -14.99 10.00
C ARG A 257 19.68 -16.33 10.68
N ASP A 258 18.40 -16.68 10.67
CA ASP A 258 17.90 -17.96 11.17
C ASP A 258 18.66 -19.12 10.52
N GLY A 259 19.07 -20.08 11.34
CA GLY A 259 19.85 -21.23 10.92
C GLY A 259 21.37 -21.05 11.04
N PHE A 260 21.87 -19.81 11.16
CA PHE A 260 23.30 -19.53 11.31
C PHE A 260 23.66 -18.86 12.65
N ASP A 261 22.78 -18.00 13.16
CA ASP A 261 23.05 -17.20 14.35
C ASP A 261 22.50 -17.79 15.66
N ASP A 262 21.46 -18.61 15.56
CA ASP A 262 20.68 -19.15 16.67
C ASP A 262 20.95 -20.63 16.95
N ILE A 263 21.75 -21.29 16.10
CA ILE A 263 22.02 -22.72 16.16
C ILE A 263 23.43 -23.01 16.67
N ARG A 264 23.52 -23.91 17.65
CA ARG A 264 24.80 -24.46 18.11
C ARG A 264 25.31 -25.49 17.13
N TRP A 265 26.56 -25.34 16.74
CA TRP A 265 27.22 -26.27 15.83
C TRP A 265 27.85 -27.47 16.54
N LEU A 266 28.10 -28.54 15.79
CA LEU A 266 28.69 -29.78 16.29
C LEU A 266 29.91 -30.20 15.47
N VAL A 267 31.01 -30.53 16.13
CA VAL A 267 32.19 -31.13 15.48
C VAL A 267 31.98 -32.62 15.36
N ASN A 268 32.15 -33.14 14.13
CA ASN A 268 31.87 -34.51 13.74
C ASN A 268 30.47 -35.01 14.14
N GLY A 269 29.51 -34.09 14.33
CA GLY A 269 28.16 -34.42 14.81
C GLY A 269 28.08 -34.87 16.27
N ALA A 270 29.19 -34.83 17.03
CA ALA A 270 29.27 -35.36 18.40
C ALA A 270 29.59 -34.28 19.43
N VAL A 271 30.57 -33.42 19.16
CA VAL A 271 31.03 -32.41 20.14
C VAL A 271 30.32 -31.09 19.90
N PRO A 272 29.35 -30.68 20.75
CA PRO A 272 28.65 -29.43 20.56
C PRO A 272 29.54 -28.22 20.88
N GLN A 273 29.17 -27.07 20.32
CA GLN A 273 29.65 -25.78 20.80
C GLN A 273 29.42 -25.68 22.33
N ASN A 274 30.40 -25.12 23.02
CA ASN A 274 30.52 -25.05 24.48
C ASN A 274 30.75 -26.39 25.20
N ALA A 275 31.15 -27.46 24.50
CA ALA A 275 31.67 -28.65 25.17
C ALA A 275 32.95 -28.32 25.95
N THR A 276 33.19 -29.05 27.05
CA THR A 276 34.44 -28.89 27.79
C THR A 276 35.62 -29.47 27.00
N LEU A 277 36.84 -29.01 27.29
CA LEU A 277 38.04 -29.57 26.69
C LEU A 277 38.16 -31.09 26.91
N SER A 278 37.79 -31.56 28.11
CA SER A 278 37.83 -32.97 28.47
C SER A 278 36.86 -33.79 27.63
N ASP A 279 35.62 -33.34 27.49
CA ASP A 279 34.60 -34.04 26.69
C ASP A 279 35.02 -34.07 25.20
N ALA A 280 35.54 -32.95 24.70
CA ALA A 280 36.03 -32.87 23.32
C ALA A 280 37.18 -33.85 23.05
N LEU A 281 38.09 -34.07 24.00
CA LEU A 281 39.19 -35.04 23.87
C LEU A 281 38.71 -36.49 23.90
N ILE A 282 37.66 -36.80 24.66
CA ILE A 282 37.06 -38.14 24.72
C ILE A 282 36.38 -38.46 23.38
N GLU A 283 35.58 -37.53 22.86
CA GLU A 283 34.78 -37.72 21.65
C GLU A 283 35.59 -37.53 20.34
N LEU A 284 36.77 -36.90 20.40
CA LEU A 284 37.64 -36.66 19.26
C LEU A 284 39.03 -37.27 19.49
N PRO A 285 39.17 -38.62 19.47
CA PRO A 285 40.42 -39.31 19.78
C PRO A 285 41.57 -38.97 18.80
N GLN A 286 41.24 -38.51 17.59
CA GLN A 286 42.20 -38.03 16.59
C GLN A 286 42.74 -36.62 16.87
N ALA A 287 42.15 -35.89 17.82
CA ALA A 287 42.55 -34.53 18.14
C ALA A 287 43.87 -34.52 18.92
N ARG A 288 44.76 -33.59 18.57
CA ARG A 288 46.02 -33.34 19.27
C ARG A 288 45.97 -31.98 19.94
N LYS A 289 46.33 -31.93 21.22
CA LYS A 289 46.51 -30.69 21.99
C LYS A 289 47.74 -29.96 21.47
N LEU A 290 47.62 -28.66 21.19
CA LEU A 290 48.75 -27.80 20.82
C LEU A 290 49.36 -27.11 22.04
N VAL A 291 50.49 -26.44 21.80
CA VAL A 291 51.44 -25.79 22.74
C VAL A 291 50.80 -24.79 23.74
N ASP A 292 49.53 -24.44 23.57
CA ASP A 292 48.72 -23.70 24.55
C ASP A 292 47.45 -24.53 24.77
N GLU A 293 47.10 -24.83 26.03
CA GLU A 293 46.15 -25.88 26.40
C GLU A 293 44.71 -25.71 25.89
N ARG A 294 44.49 -24.62 25.16
CA ARG A 294 43.22 -24.08 24.68
C ARG A 294 42.98 -24.34 23.20
N ILE A 295 43.88 -25.05 22.52
CA ILE A 295 43.74 -25.34 21.09
C ILE A 295 43.84 -26.85 20.83
N LEU A 296 42.82 -27.40 20.19
CA LEU A 296 42.82 -28.77 19.66
C LEU A 296 42.91 -28.76 18.14
N HIS A 297 43.82 -29.56 17.59
CA HIS A 297 44.00 -29.71 16.15
C HIS A 297 43.64 -31.11 15.68
N ILE A 298 42.87 -31.18 14.60
CA ILE A 298 42.58 -32.40 13.85
C ILE A 298 43.04 -32.14 12.41
N SER A 299 43.81 -33.04 11.83
CA SER A 299 44.34 -32.88 10.48
C SER A 299 44.32 -34.19 9.70
N ASN A 300 44.08 -34.12 8.40
CA ASN A 300 44.32 -35.21 7.45
C ASN A 300 45.38 -34.77 6.42
N GLN A 301 45.43 -35.35 5.22
CA GLN A 301 46.40 -34.94 4.20
C GLN A 301 46.03 -33.64 3.47
N ALA A 302 44.75 -33.25 3.48
CA ALA A 302 44.21 -32.17 2.67
C ALA A 302 43.81 -30.94 3.48
N ALA A 303 43.44 -31.13 4.75
CA ALA A 303 42.77 -30.13 5.56
C ALA A 303 43.15 -30.22 7.04
N LYS A 304 43.00 -29.08 7.70
CA LYS A 304 43.27 -28.88 9.11
C LYS A 304 42.10 -28.18 9.77
N LEU A 305 41.57 -28.79 10.83
CA LEU A 305 40.54 -28.26 11.70
C LEU A 305 41.19 -27.88 13.03
N GLN A 306 41.09 -26.60 13.36
CA GLN A 306 41.47 -26.05 14.64
C GLN A 306 40.21 -25.75 15.44
N LEU A 307 40.20 -26.15 16.71
CA LEU A 307 39.18 -25.84 17.69
C LEU A 307 39.81 -24.98 18.79
N SER A 308 39.19 -23.85 19.12
CA SER A 308 39.67 -22.93 20.14
C SER A 308 38.74 -22.96 21.36
N PHE A 309 39.34 -22.98 22.54
CA PHE A 309 38.66 -22.99 23.83
C PHE A 309 38.92 -21.70 24.59
N GLU A 310 37.87 -21.12 25.16
CA GLU A 310 37.94 -19.96 26.03
C GLU A 310 37.63 -20.34 27.47
N ILE A 311 38.20 -19.59 28.42
CA ILE A 311 38.01 -19.83 29.85
C ILE A 311 36.81 -19.02 30.33
N PHE A 312 35.82 -19.72 30.89
CA PHE A 312 34.64 -19.14 31.51
C PHE A 312 34.62 -19.43 33.01
N HIS A 313 34.00 -18.54 33.77
CA HIS A 313 33.84 -18.68 35.22
C HIS A 313 32.34 -18.75 35.56
N PRO A 314 31.64 -19.86 35.22
CA PRO A 314 30.18 -19.92 35.30
C PRO A 314 29.64 -19.86 36.73
N LYS A 315 30.45 -20.28 37.71
CA LYS A 315 30.09 -20.27 39.13
C LYS A 315 30.85 -19.22 39.93
N ASN A 316 32.18 -19.21 39.84
CA ASN A 316 33.06 -18.29 40.55
C ASN A 316 34.44 -18.21 39.87
N LEU A 317 35.27 -17.25 40.27
CA LEU A 317 36.62 -17.02 39.71
C LEU A 317 37.63 -18.16 39.97
N SER A 318 37.36 -19.03 40.93
CA SER A 318 38.27 -20.12 41.31
C SER A 318 38.00 -21.42 40.56
N GLU A 319 36.88 -21.51 39.84
CA GLU A 319 36.46 -22.69 39.07
C GLU A 319 36.33 -22.35 37.57
N PRO A 320 37.45 -22.08 36.87
CA PRO A 320 37.43 -21.86 35.43
C PRO A 320 37.06 -23.14 34.68
N VAL A 321 36.24 -22.99 33.64
CA VAL A 321 35.88 -24.06 32.70
C VAL A 321 36.29 -23.63 31.29
N SER A 322 37.09 -24.47 30.62
CA SER A 322 37.46 -24.24 29.22
C SER A 322 36.38 -24.77 28.29
N LEU A 323 35.70 -23.89 27.58
CA LEU A 323 34.58 -24.22 26.69
C LEU A 323 34.94 -23.97 25.23
N LEU A 324 34.50 -24.87 24.35
CA LEU A 324 34.69 -24.76 22.90
C LEU A 324 33.87 -23.60 22.32
N THR A 325 34.55 -22.55 21.84
CA THR A 325 33.87 -21.34 21.34
C THR A 325 34.03 -21.14 19.84
N GLU A 326 35.15 -21.58 19.26
CA GLU A 326 35.47 -21.32 17.87
C GLU A 326 36.01 -22.54 17.12
N TYR A 327 35.80 -22.56 15.81
CA TYR A 327 36.46 -23.46 14.89
C TYR A 327 37.03 -22.73 13.68
N GLN A 328 38.05 -23.34 13.10
CA GLN A 328 38.67 -22.91 11.86
C GLN A 328 39.08 -24.14 11.03
N LEU A 329 38.52 -24.24 9.83
CA LEU A 329 38.83 -25.28 8.87
C LEU A 329 39.59 -24.67 7.69
N ARG A 330 40.78 -25.20 7.38
CA ARG A 330 41.67 -24.66 6.34
C ARG A 330 42.26 -25.77 5.49
N LEU A 331 42.59 -25.44 4.24
CA LEU A 331 43.43 -26.30 3.41
C LEU A 331 44.84 -26.42 4.01
N GLN A 332 45.39 -27.63 3.99
CA GLN A 332 46.77 -27.85 4.40
C GLN A 332 47.69 -27.50 3.23
N SER A 333 48.38 -26.36 3.33
CA SER A 333 49.35 -25.97 2.32
C SER A 333 50.56 -26.92 2.35
N ASN A 334 50.87 -27.55 1.22
CA ASN A 334 52.12 -28.28 1.04
C ASN A 334 53.27 -27.29 1.23
N LYS A 335 54.14 -27.57 2.21
CA LYS A 335 55.33 -26.81 2.62
C LYS A 335 55.85 -25.85 1.53
N GLY A 336 55.56 -24.55 1.64
CA GLY A 336 56.12 -23.54 0.72
C GLY A 336 55.38 -22.21 0.66
N ALA A 337 54.07 -22.16 0.90
CA ALA A 337 53.36 -20.89 0.99
C ALA A 337 53.50 -20.33 2.41
N ASN A 338 54.27 -19.25 2.57
CA ASN A 338 54.22 -18.42 3.77
C ASN A 338 52.80 -17.87 3.91
N GLN A 339 51.94 -18.60 4.64
CA GLN A 339 50.61 -18.16 5.04
C GLN A 339 50.79 -16.97 5.98
N LYS A 340 50.70 -15.76 5.42
CA LYS A 340 50.58 -14.54 6.22
C LYS A 340 49.27 -14.65 6.99
N ARG A 341 49.34 -14.66 8.32
CA ARG A 341 48.15 -14.45 9.16
C ARG A 341 47.51 -13.14 8.67
N TYR A 342 46.19 -13.11 8.51
CA TYR A 342 45.43 -11.88 8.36
C TYR A 342 45.82 -10.99 9.56
N ALA A 343 46.76 -10.07 9.35
CA ALA A 343 47.05 -9.06 10.33
C ALA A 343 45.77 -8.24 10.43
N SER A 344 45.38 -7.82 11.63
CA SER A 344 44.43 -6.73 11.77
C SER A 344 45.01 -5.55 10.99
N ILE A 345 44.50 -5.32 9.77
CA ILE A 345 44.91 -4.18 8.96
C ILE A 345 44.33 -2.98 9.68
N THR A 346 45.17 -2.30 10.47
CA THR A 346 44.83 -0.97 10.95
C THR A 346 44.63 -0.14 9.68
N PRO A 347 43.41 0.37 9.41
CA PRO A 347 43.17 1.09 8.17
C PRO A 347 44.12 2.27 8.10
N THR A 348 44.69 2.53 6.94
CA THR A 348 45.59 3.68 6.77
C THR A 348 44.82 4.98 7.03
N GLU A 349 45.54 6.03 7.41
CA GLU A 349 44.92 7.35 7.61
C GLU A 349 44.16 7.85 6.36
N SER A 350 44.62 7.46 5.16
CA SER A 350 43.92 7.72 3.90
C SER A 350 42.63 6.91 3.72
N GLN A 351 42.60 5.65 4.17
CA GLN A 351 41.40 4.82 4.13
C GLN A 351 40.37 5.29 5.15
N LEU A 352 40.83 5.70 6.34
CA LEU A 352 39.97 6.31 7.36
C LEU A 352 39.41 7.66 6.89
N SER A 353 40.23 8.51 6.28
CA SER A 353 39.75 9.81 5.79
C SER A 353 38.76 9.70 4.65
N ALA A 354 38.92 8.72 3.76
CA ALA A 354 37.94 8.39 2.71
C ALA A 354 36.64 7.83 3.29
N LEU A 355 36.71 6.98 4.32
CA LEU A 355 35.52 6.50 5.03
C LEU A 355 34.82 7.66 5.77
N PHE A 356 35.58 8.52 6.45
CA PHE A 356 35.04 9.66 7.17
C PHE A 356 34.43 10.70 6.23
N SER A 357 34.95 10.88 5.01
CA SER A 357 34.33 11.79 4.04
C SER A 357 33.00 11.24 3.49
N LEU A 358 32.86 9.91 3.41
CA LEU A 358 31.60 9.23 3.04
C LEU A 358 30.58 9.20 4.19
N LEU A 359 31.05 9.09 5.43
CA LEU A 359 30.19 9.07 6.64
C LEU A 359 29.90 10.47 7.18
N SER A 360 30.69 11.47 6.82
CA SER A 360 30.36 12.86 7.03
C SER A 360 29.25 13.24 6.05
N LEU A 361 28.00 12.95 6.43
CA LEU A 361 26.87 13.75 5.98
C LEU A 361 27.31 15.20 6.16
N SER A 362 27.47 15.92 5.04
CA SER A 362 27.97 17.29 5.05
C SER A 362 27.21 18.05 6.14
N GLN A 363 27.93 18.52 7.15
CA GLN A 363 27.33 19.24 8.29
C GLN A 363 26.67 20.57 7.86
N VAL A 364 26.66 20.87 6.57
CA VAL A 364 26.24 22.13 5.99
C VAL A 364 24.75 22.37 6.17
N ASN A 365 23.91 21.34 6.40
CA ASN A 365 22.48 21.51 6.64
C ASN A 365 21.89 20.49 7.63
N LYS A 366 22.39 20.44 8.88
CA LYS A 366 21.58 19.84 9.95
C LYS A 366 20.60 20.91 10.46
N PRO A 367 19.27 20.72 10.33
CA PRO A 367 18.33 21.66 10.91
C PRO A 367 18.55 21.70 12.43
N SER A 368 18.52 22.91 13.00
CA SER A 368 18.62 23.07 14.46
C SER A 368 17.44 22.35 15.15
N LEU A 369 17.61 22.00 16.42
CA LEU A 369 16.53 21.43 17.24
C LEU A 369 15.27 22.31 17.18
N SER A 370 15.45 23.63 17.16
CA SER A 370 14.36 24.61 16.98
C SER A 370 13.69 24.55 15.61
N GLN A 371 14.42 24.25 14.53
CA GLN A 371 13.85 24.05 13.19
C GLN A 371 13.10 22.72 13.10
N LEU A 372 13.60 21.67 13.74
CA LEU A 372 12.92 20.38 13.80
C LEU A 372 11.60 20.46 14.59
N GLN A 373 11.58 21.21 15.69
CA GLN A 373 10.36 21.44 16.50
C GLN A 373 9.31 22.32 15.78
N GLN A 374 9.69 23.06 14.75
CA GLN A 374 8.74 23.81 13.90
C GLN A 374 8.15 22.96 12.76
N ILE A 375 8.93 22.02 12.23
CA ILE A 375 8.50 21.12 11.16
C ILE A 375 7.67 19.96 11.71
N TYR A 376 7.99 19.51 12.92
CA TYR A 376 7.27 18.46 13.66
C TYR A 376 6.85 19.01 15.04
N PRO A 377 5.69 19.69 15.13
CA PRO A 377 5.19 20.23 16.40
C PRO A 377 4.80 19.15 17.41
#